data_AF-A0A0W8J945-F1
#
_entry.id   AF-A0A0W8J945-F1
#
_cell.length_a   1.000
_cell.length_b   1.000
_cell.length_c   1.000
_cell.angle_alpha   90.00
_cell.angle_beta   90.00
_cell.angle_gamma   90.00
#
_symmetry.space_group_name_H-M   'P 1'
#
loop_
_entity.id
_entity.type
_entity.pdbx_description
1 polymer ?
#
loop_
_entity_poly.entity_id
_entity_poly.type
_entity_poly.pdbx_seq_one_letter_code
_entity_poly.pdbx_strand_id
1 'polypeptide(L)'
;MEDKMFQKKLRDVLSNSENIDWRLALYLPKDVSSWSLDTLVIIEDPDDVDSDDEDEDPIAVKDAGYRYVLGIQTIQSIVNNLKMQKNNIRDGDLFKAFIYYFENDAFIKL
;
A
#
# COMPACT_ATOMS: atom_id res chain seq x y z
N MET A 1 7.88 26.13 3.53
CA MET A 1 6.61 25.40 3.44
C MET A 1 7.04 23.95 3.55
N GLU A 2 6.88 23.31 4.71
CA GLU A 2 7.21 21.88 4.83
C GLU A 2 6.06 21.12 4.17
N ASP A 3 6.30 20.57 2.99
CA ASP A 3 5.46 19.51 2.45
C ASP A 3 5.49 18.36 3.45
N LYS A 4 4.44 18.28 4.26
CA LYS A 4 4.27 17.21 5.22
C LYS A 4 3.94 15.95 4.43
N MET A 5 4.98 15.22 4.07
CA MET A 5 4.89 13.83 3.65
C MET A 5 4.04 13.07 4.69
N PHE A 6 2.81 12.73 4.33
CA PHE A 6 1.86 12.08 5.23
C PHE A 6 2.20 10.59 5.36
N GLN A 7 3.24 10.31 6.16
CA GLN A 7 3.56 8.94 6.54
C GLN A 7 2.42 8.37 7.41
N LYS A 8 1.82 7.27 6.96
CA LYS A 8 0.83 6.49 7.72
C LYS A 8 1.43 5.14 8.09
N LYS A 9 0.87 4.45 9.10
CA LYS A 9 1.24 3.05 9.33
C LYS A 9 0.53 2.16 8.32
N LEU A 10 1.17 1.08 7.90
CA LEU A 10 0.57 0.10 7.00
C LEU A 10 -0.76 -0.43 7.54
N ARG A 11 -0.88 -0.66 8.87
CA ARG A 11 -2.14 -1.08 9.49
C ARG A 11 -3.29 -0.11 9.20
N ASP A 12 -3.01 1.20 9.24
CA ASP A 12 -4.05 2.21 9.09
C ASP A 12 -4.55 2.26 7.66
N VAL A 13 -3.63 2.03 6.70
CA VAL A 13 -3.96 1.92 5.27
C VAL A 13 -4.79 0.68 5.01
N LEU A 14 -4.39 -0.49 5.51
CA LEU A 14 -5.12 -1.74 5.28
C LEU A 14 -6.51 -1.72 5.94
N SER A 15 -6.61 -1.19 7.16
CA SER A 15 -7.88 -1.18 7.91
C SER A 15 -8.85 -0.10 7.43
N ASN A 16 -8.36 0.98 6.80
CA ASN A 16 -9.19 2.09 6.31
C ASN A 16 -9.10 2.28 4.79
N SER A 17 -8.71 1.25 4.04
CA SER A 17 -8.44 1.34 2.60
C SER A 17 -9.61 1.89 1.78
N GLU A 18 -10.84 1.64 2.22
CA GLU A 18 -12.08 2.12 1.59
C GLU A 18 -12.24 3.65 1.64
N ASN A 19 -11.55 4.33 2.55
CA ASN A 19 -11.59 5.78 2.72
C ASN A 19 -10.42 6.49 2.03
N ILE A 20 -9.56 5.76 1.32
CA ILE A 20 -8.43 6.30 0.57
C ILE A 20 -8.83 6.38 -0.91
N ASP A 21 -8.43 7.45 -1.60
CA ASP A 21 -8.70 7.58 -3.03
C ASP A 21 -8.05 6.42 -3.80
N TRP A 22 -8.85 5.76 -4.63
CA TRP A 22 -8.49 4.57 -5.39
C TRP A 22 -7.42 4.84 -6.46
N ARG A 23 -7.26 6.12 -6.86
CA ARG A 23 -6.24 6.57 -7.83
C ARG A 23 -4.83 6.60 -7.26
N LEU A 24 -4.70 6.67 -5.93
CA LEU A 24 -3.41 6.74 -5.28
C LEU A 24 -2.75 5.35 -5.26
N ALA A 25 -1.46 5.35 -4.95
CA ALA A 25 -0.64 4.16 -4.81
C ALA A 25 -0.01 4.07 -3.42
N LEU A 26 0.22 2.82 -2.99
CA LEU A 26 0.91 2.49 -1.75
C LEU A 26 2.39 2.24 -2.03
N TYR A 27 3.23 2.98 -1.32
CA TYR A 27 4.68 2.87 -1.36
C TYR A 27 5.22 2.41 0.00
N LEU A 28 6.12 1.42 -0.02
CA LEU A 28 6.79 0.91 1.18
C LEU A 28 8.32 1.00 1.04
N PRO A 29 9.07 0.95 2.16
CA PRO A 29 10.52 0.87 2.12
C PRO A 29 11.01 -0.24 1.19
N LYS A 30 12.11 -0.01 0.45
CA LYS A 30 12.69 -0.98 -0.50
C LYS A 30 13.06 -2.32 0.16
N ASP A 31 13.40 -2.30 1.45
CA ASP A 31 13.69 -3.50 2.23
C ASP A 31 12.40 -4.22 2.65
N VAL A 32 11.97 -5.19 1.84
CA VAL A 32 10.79 -6.03 2.08
C VAL A 32 10.86 -6.80 3.41
N SER A 33 12.07 -7.19 3.84
CA SER A 33 12.23 -7.96 5.08
C SER A 33 11.90 -7.16 6.34
N SER A 34 11.85 -5.83 6.22
CA SER A 34 11.50 -4.91 7.31
C SER A 34 10.00 -4.64 7.44
N TRP A 35 9.17 -5.17 6.54
CA TRP A 35 7.75 -4.83 6.50
C TRP A 35 6.97 -5.45 7.66
N SER A 36 6.15 -4.61 8.29
CA SER A 36 5.28 -4.95 9.39
C SER A 36 4.05 -4.03 9.38
N LEU A 37 3.05 -4.34 10.20
CA LEU A 37 1.88 -3.48 10.38
C LEU A 37 2.23 -2.05 10.86
N ASP A 38 3.35 -1.89 11.56
CA ASP A 38 3.80 -0.60 12.07
C ASP A 38 4.78 0.11 11.13
N THR A 39 5.12 -0.50 9.98
CA THR A 39 5.94 0.14 8.94
C THR A 39 5.26 1.40 8.44
N LEU A 40 6.03 2.47 8.37
CA LEU A 40 5.59 3.74 7.79
C LEU A 40 5.53 3.58 6.27
N VAL A 41 4.44 4.08 5.69
CA VAL A 41 4.14 3.99 4.27
C VAL A 41 3.81 5.37 3.72
N ILE A 42 4.01 5.53 2.42
CA ILE A 42 3.62 6.73 1.67
C ILE A 42 2.43 6.35 0.79
N ILE A 43 1.45 7.25 0.74
CA ILE A 43 0.32 7.19 -0.18
C ILE A 43 0.43 8.41 -1.06
N GLU A 44 0.68 8.20 -2.34
CA GLU A 44 0.88 9.29 -3.30
C GLU A 44 0.26 8.93 -4.64
N ASP A 45 -0.04 9.95 -5.45
CA ASP A 45 -0.46 9.76 -6.83
C ASP A 45 0.72 9.21 -7.65
N PRO A 46 0.61 8.01 -8.27
CA PRO A 46 1.67 7.46 -9.09
C PRO A 46 1.96 8.30 -10.35
N ASP A 47 1.02 9.14 -10.77
CA ASP A 47 1.16 10.01 -11.94
C ASP A 47 1.80 11.38 -11.61
N ASP A 48 2.09 11.67 -10.33
CA ASP A 48 2.76 12.92 -9.89
C ASP A 48 4.29 12.84 -10.04
N VAL A 49 4.72 12.75 -11.30
CA VAL A 49 6.12 12.60 -11.72
C VAL A 49 6.64 13.88 -12.39
N ASP A 50 7.95 14.13 -12.27
CA ASP A 50 8.62 15.31 -12.84
C ASP A 50 8.91 15.16 -14.36
N SER A 51 8.76 13.96 -14.91
CA SER A 51 9.00 13.67 -16.32
C SER A 51 7.92 12.77 -16.93
N ASP A 52 7.83 12.74 -18.26
CA ASP A 52 6.96 11.82 -19.01
C ASP A 52 7.49 10.36 -19.01
N ASP A 53 8.49 10.02 -18.19
CA ASP A 53 9.00 8.66 -18.05
C ASP A 53 8.04 7.82 -17.21
N GLU A 54 7.39 6.84 -17.84
CA GLU A 54 6.40 5.95 -17.21
C GLU A 54 6.99 5.10 -16.07
N ASP A 55 8.32 4.97 -16.01
CA ASP A 55 9.02 4.22 -14.95
C ASP A 55 9.52 5.12 -13.80
N GLU A 56 9.22 6.43 -13.81
CA GLU A 56 9.66 7.35 -12.76
C GLU A 56 8.81 7.22 -11.49
N ASP A 57 9.47 7.11 -10.32
CA ASP A 57 8.79 7.20 -9.03
C ASP A 57 8.35 8.68 -8.78
N PRO A 58 7.17 8.92 -8.17
CA PRO A 58 6.74 10.26 -7.81
C PRO A 58 7.78 11.03 -6.99
N ILE A 59 7.76 12.35 -7.11
CA ILE A 59 8.76 13.24 -6.50
C ILE A 59 8.90 12.98 -4.99
N ALA A 60 7.77 12.74 -4.32
CA ALA A 60 7.71 12.48 -2.88
C ALA A 60 8.42 11.19 -2.43
N VAL A 61 8.63 10.22 -3.34
CA VAL A 61 9.18 8.89 -3.02
C VAL A 61 10.57 8.63 -3.59
N LYS A 62 10.95 9.36 -4.65
CA LYS A 62 12.22 9.22 -5.38
C LYS A 62 13.46 9.16 -4.48
N ASP A 63 13.56 10.06 -3.50
CA ASP A 63 14.70 10.16 -2.58
C ASP A 63 14.46 9.47 -1.22
N ALA A 64 13.25 8.98 -0.96
CA ALA A 64 12.86 8.49 0.36
C ALA A 64 13.30 7.04 0.65
N GLY A 65 13.76 6.29 -0.36
CA GLY A 65 14.10 4.87 -0.23
C GLY A 65 12.88 3.95 -0.20
N TYR A 66 11.76 4.40 -0.77
CA TYR A 66 10.52 3.63 -0.92
C TYR A 66 10.40 3.10 -2.35
N ARG A 67 9.47 2.17 -2.57
CA ARG A 67 9.14 1.63 -3.89
C ARG A 67 7.64 1.57 -4.06
N TYR A 68 7.18 1.68 -5.29
CA TYR A 68 5.82 1.28 -5.64
C TYR A 68 5.60 -0.19 -5.24
N VAL A 69 4.44 -0.44 -4.61
CA VAL A 69 4.01 -1.78 -4.21
C VAL A 69 2.71 -2.16 -4.91
N LEU A 70 1.64 -1.42 -4.64
CA LEU A 70 0.30 -1.68 -5.20
C LEU A 70 -0.52 -0.39 -5.25
N GLY A 71 -1.37 -0.25 -6.27
CA GLY A 71 -2.43 0.76 -6.28
C GLY A 71 -3.45 0.55 -5.16
N ILE A 72 -4.05 1.64 -4.66
CA ILE A 72 -5.04 1.58 -3.57
C ILE A 72 -6.27 0.78 -3.98
N GLN A 73 -6.68 0.83 -5.26
CA GLN A 73 -7.75 -0.04 -5.78
C GLN A 73 -7.48 -1.53 -5.56
N THR A 74 -6.22 -1.98 -5.71
CA THR A 74 -5.83 -3.37 -5.46
C THR A 74 -5.86 -3.69 -3.97
N ILE A 75 -5.40 -2.77 -3.12
CA ILE A 75 -5.50 -2.90 -1.66
C ILE A 75 -6.96 -3.06 -1.22
N GLN A 76 -7.87 -2.22 -1.71
CA GLN A 76 -9.30 -2.32 -1.46
C GLN A 76 -9.86 -3.68 -1.89
N SER A 77 -9.42 -4.20 -3.04
CA SER A 77 -9.83 -5.52 -3.54
C SER A 77 -9.33 -6.67 -2.64
N ILE A 78 -8.10 -6.59 -2.13
CA ILE A 78 -7.56 -7.57 -1.18
C ILE A 78 -8.39 -7.59 0.11
N VAL A 79 -8.67 -6.41 0.66
CA VAL A 79 -9.46 -6.26 1.89
C VAL A 79 -10.89 -6.79 1.69
N ASN A 80 -11.54 -6.44 0.58
CA ASN A 80 -12.89 -6.91 0.26
C ASN A 80 -12.92 -8.43 0.07
N ASN A 81 -11.95 -9.00 -0.62
CA ASN A 81 -11.83 -10.44 -0.79
C ASN A 81 -11.72 -11.16 0.57
N LEU A 82 -10.93 -10.62 1.51
CA LEU A 82 -10.82 -11.17 2.85
C LEU A 82 -12.14 -11.07 3.64
N LYS A 83 -12.86 -9.93 3.53
CA LYS A 83 -14.19 -9.70 4.14
C LYS A 83 -15.23 -10.70 3.66
N MET A 84 -15.16 -11.13 2.40
CA MET A 84 -16.05 -12.16 1.86
C MET A 84 -15.78 -13.56 2.42
N GLN A 85 -14.55 -13.83 2.88
CA GLN A 85 -14.15 -15.14 3.40
C GLN A 85 -14.33 -15.25 4.92
N LYS A 86 -14.21 -14.13 5.65
CA LYS A 86 -14.13 -14.15 7.12
C LYS A 86 -14.87 -12.97 7.74
N ASN A 87 -15.79 -13.26 8.66
CA ASN A 87 -16.60 -12.24 9.35
C ASN A 87 -15.82 -11.42 10.39
N ASN A 88 -14.77 -11.97 10.99
CA ASN A 88 -13.99 -11.29 12.03
C ASN A 88 -12.52 -11.20 11.60
N ILE A 89 -12.19 -10.12 10.90
CA ILE A 89 -10.86 -9.82 10.40
C ILE A 89 -10.05 -9.12 11.49
N ARG A 90 -8.83 -9.60 11.70
CA ARG A 90 -7.84 -8.92 12.55
C ARG A 90 -6.77 -8.28 11.67
N ASP A 91 -6.04 -7.30 12.20
CA ASP A 91 -4.93 -6.66 11.48
C ASP A 91 -3.93 -7.67 10.90
N GLY A 92 -3.63 -8.76 11.63
CA GLY A 92 -2.75 -9.82 11.15
C GLY A 92 -3.31 -10.59 9.94
N ASP A 93 -4.63 -10.71 9.81
CA ASP A 93 -5.25 -11.32 8.63
C ASP A 93 -5.10 -10.39 7.41
N LEU A 94 -5.29 -9.07 7.61
CA LEU A 94 -5.09 -8.06 6.56
C LEU A 94 -3.65 -8.06 6.06
N PHE A 95 -2.68 -8.05 6.98
CA PHE A 95 -1.27 -8.08 6.63
C PHE A 95 -0.91 -9.37 5.88
N LYS A 96 -1.42 -10.53 6.33
CA LYS A 96 -1.20 -11.81 5.66
C LYS A 96 -1.77 -11.82 4.24
N ALA A 97 -2.98 -11.30 4.05
CA ALA A 97 -3.61 -11.21 2.73
C ALA A 97 -2.85 -10.26 1.80
N PHE A 98 -2.38 -9.13 2.32
CA PHE A 98 -1.54 -8.17 1.61
C PHE A 98 -0.22 -8.79 1.14
N ILE A 99 0.55 -9.41 2.05
CA ILE A 99 1.82 -10.06 1.70
C ILE A 99 1.60 -11.20 0.71
N TYR A 100 0.56 -12.02 0.92
CA TYR A 100 0.26 -13.10 -0.02
C TYR A 100 -0.03 -12.57 -1.43
N TYR A 101 -0.81 -11.50 -1.56
CA TYR A 101 -1.08 -10.88 -2.86
C TYR A 101 0.21 -10.32 -3.47
N PHE A 102 1.03 -9.61 -2.69
CA PHE A 102 2.30 -9.06 -3.16
C PHE A 102 3.25 -10.15 -3.70
N GLU A 103 3.31 -11.32 -3.04
CA GLU A 103 4.20 -12.41 -3.42
C GLU A 103 3.66 -13.29 -4.57
N ASN A 104 2.33 -13.37 -4.73
CA ASN A 104 1.70 -14.36 -5.62
C ASN A 104 0.82 -13.74 -6.72
N ASP A 105 0.61 -12.42 -6.70
CA ASP A 105 -0.36 -11.69 -7.53
C ASP A 105 -1.75 -12.37 -7.55
N ALA A 106 -2.18 -12.82 -6.37
CA ALA A 106 -3.39 -13.59 -6.21
C ALA A 106 -4.03 -13.36 -4.84
N PHE A 107 -5.36 -13.47 -4.78
CA PHE A 107 -6.06 -13.44 -3.51
C PHE A 107 -5.80 -14.71 -2.69
N ILE A 108 -5.48 -14.53 -1.40
CA ILE A 108 -5.36 -15.65 -0.47
C ILE A 108 -6.70 -16.37 -0.32
N LYS A 109 -6.67 -17.70 -0.16
CA LYS A 109 -7.82 -18.50 0.24
C LYS A 109 -7.59 -18.98 1.68
N LEU A 110 -8.50 -18.63 2.59
CA LEU A 110 -8.45 -18.98 4.01
C LEU A 110 -9.41 -20.11 4.38
#